data_AF-A0A5E3WM56-F1
#
_entry.id   AF-A0A5E3WM56-F1
#
_cell.length_a   1.000
_cell.length_b   1.000
_cell.length_c   1.000
_cell.angle_alpha   90.00
_cell.angle_beta   90.00
_cell.angle_gamma   90.00
#
_symmetry.space_group_name_H-M   'P 1'
#
loop_
_entity.id
_entity.type
_entity.pdbx_description
1 polymer ?
#
loop_
_entity_poly.entity_id
_entity_poly.type
_entity_poly.pdbx_seq_one_letter_code
_entity_poly.pdbx_strand_id
1 'polypeptide(L)'
;MASPFIHDTSEFPENFRALWNRTNHSCLTDSMDEALLGQNTFDKLHVFSSTATLSNELEWVKTHPKKEEYTLCERARGGSCQEVHLLVSGVVAEVNLLPFTHRDQAHLQTNWSQPGTQSIAIMGLGNPAFLEATRALKNIYALASLECPSGLLKDYREVSLYNEPLIVAQTPLATHPKVLRKTQTPTVYSRLEDPYGIVGKWAQRRNWTITDENRISVSRAIRTDE
;
A
#
# COMPACT_ATOMS: atom_id res chain seq x y z
N MET A 1 21.50 7.26 22.54
CA MET A 1 20.18 7.85 22.84
C MET A 1 19.18 6.71 22.77
N ALA A 2 18.43 6.46 23.83
CA ALA A 2 17.39 5.41 23.83
C ALA A 2 16.25 5.86 22.91
N SER A 3 15.78 4.97 22.03
CA SER A 3 14.57 5.19 21.24
C SER A 3 13.41 5.47 22.21
N PRO A 4 12.62 6.54 22.03
CA PRO A 4 11.65 7.02 23.03
C PRO A 4 10.41 6.13 23.18
N PHE A 5 10.42 4.94 22.57
CA PHE A 5 9.29 4.05 22.47
C PHE A 5 9.59 2.72 23.18
N ILE A 6 9.51 2.73 24.50
CA ILE A 6 9.18 1.52 25.24
C ILE A 6 7.66 1.37 25.10
N HIS A 7 7.21 0.76 24.02
CA HIS A 7 5.80 0.42 23.87
C HIS A 7 5.45 -0.65 24.90
N ASP A 8 4.44 -0.38 25.71
CA ASP A 8 3.80 -1.43 26.51
C ASP A 8 3.22 -2.47 25.54
N THR A 9 3.87 -3.62 25.46
CA THR A 9 3.47 -4.71 24.56
C THR A 9 2.37 -5.59 25.15
N SER A 10 1.83 -5.24 26.33
CA SER A 10 0.78 -6.02 26.99
C SER A 10 -0.51 -6.13 26.16
N GLU A 11 -0.77 -5.14 25.31
CA GLU A 11 -1.92 -5.11 24.39
C GLU A 11 -1.72 -5.97 23.14
N PHE A 12 -0.50 -6.42 22.86
CA PHE A 12 -0.19 -7.16 21.64
C PHE A 12 -0.56 -8.64 21.79
N PRO A 13 -1.11 -9.28 20.74
CA PRO A 13 -1.24 -10.73 20.70
C PRO A 13 0.11 -11.43 20.91
N GLU A 14 0.10 -12.67 21.43
CA GLU A 14 1.32 -13.41 21.80
C GLU A 14 2.34 -13.53 20.66
N ASN A 15 1.88 -13.80 19.43
CA ASN A 15 2.73 -13.84 18.25
C ASN A 15 3.39 -12.50 17.93
N PHE A 16 2.71 -11.37 18.16
CA PHE A 16 3.29 -10.03 17.98
C PHE A 16 4.25 -9.68 19.13
N ARG A 17 3.93 -10.05 20.37
CA ARG A 17 4.86 -9.91 21.51
C ARG A 17 6.15 -10.68 21.29
N ALA A 18 6.07 -11.89 20.72
CA ALA A 18 7.24 -12.69 20.40
C ALA A 18 8.17 -12.02 19.39
N LEU A 19 7.65 -11.23 18.44
CA LEU A 19 8.46 -10.44 17.50
C LEU A 19 9.21 -9.29 18.19
N TRP A 20 8.72 -8.82 19.33
CA TRP A 20 9.33 -7.74 20.11
C TRP A 20 10.47 -8.22 21.04
N ASN A 21 10.66 -9.54 21.17
CA ASN A 21 11.84 -10.08 21.84
C ASN A 21 13.10 -9.61 21.10
N ARG A 22 14.10 -9.07 21.83
CA ARG A 22 15.29 -8.40 21.26
C ARG A 22 15.97 -9.18 20.13
N THR A 23 16.07 -10.50 20.25
CA THR A 23 16.67 -11.37 19.21
C THR A 23 15.83 -11.39 17.94
N ASN A 24 14.50 -11.58 18.06
CA ASN A 24 13.60 -11.63 16.91
C ASN A 24 13.46 -10.26 16.25
N HIS A 25 13.44 -9.20 17.06
CA HIS A 25 13.39 -7.82 16.58
C HIS A 25 14.62 -7.44 15.73
N SER A 26 15.82 -7.82 16.20
CA SER A 26 17.07 -7.64 15.44
C SER A 26 17.02 -8.42 14.13
N CYS A 27 16.74 -9.73 14.19
CA CYS A 27 16.70 -10.57 12.98
C CYS A 27 15.66 -10.09 11.96
N LEU A 28 14.51 -9.58 12.43
CA LEU A 28 13.49 -9.00 11.59
C LEU A 28 13.98 -7.72 10.90
N THR A 29 14.64 -6.84 11.65
CA THR A 29 15.21 -5.60 11.12
C THR A 29 16.28 -5.90 10.08
N ASP A 30 17.18 -6.83 10.38
CA ASP A 30 18.23 -7.29 9.47
C ASP A 30 17.61 -7.89 8.19
N SER A 31 16.57 -8.73 8.33
CA SER A 31 15.86 -9.31 7.18
C SER A 31 15.17 -8.26 6.32
N MET A 32 14.62 -7.20 6.92
CA MET A 32 14.01 -6.08 6.18
C MET A 32 15.06 -5.30 5.39
N ASP A 33 16.22 -5.06 5.99
CA ASP A 33 17.33 -4.35 5.35
C ASP A 33 17.95 -5.19 4.22
N GLU A 34 18.13 -6.49 4.41
CA GLU A 34 18.60 -7.42 3.36
C GLU A 34 17.63 -7.52 2.19
N ALA A 35 16.32 -7.59 2.45
CA ALA A 35 15.30 -7.62 1.40
C ALA A 35 15.34 -6.38 0.49
N LEU A 36 15.79 -5.24 1.03
CA LEU A 36 15.97 -4.00 0.27
C LEU A 36 17.26 -4.00 -0.57
N LEU A 37 18.32 -4.71 -0.12
CA LEU A 37 19.60 -4.79 -0.83
C LEU A 37 19.53 -5.67 -2.08
N GLY A 38 18.65 -6.69 -2.10
CA GLY A 38 18.50 -7.63 -3.20
C GLY A 38 17.58 -7.19 -4.34
N GLN A 39 16.79 -6.12 -4.14
CA GLN A 39 15.90 -5.60 -5.18
C GLN A 39 16.55 -4.38 -5.85
N ASN A 40 16.91 -4.54 -7.13
CA ASN A 40 17.44 -3.46 -7.95
C ASN A 40 16.30 -2.47 -8.30
N THR A 41 15.89 -1.62 -7.36
CA THR A 41 14.78 -0.66 -7.57
C THR A 41 14.95 0.64 -6.78
N PHE A 42 14.44 1.71 -7.38
CA PHE A 42 14.45 3.13 -7.02
C PHE A 42 14.03 3.49 -5.57
N ASP A 43 14.33 4.75 -5.21
CA ASP A 43 14.57 5.27 -3.87
C ASP A 43 13.53 4.97 -2.77
N LYS A 44 14.08 4.77 -1.57
CA LYS A 44 13.31 4.48 -0.35
C LYS A 44 12.46 5.72 0.03
N LEU A 45 11.16 5.49 0.24
CA LEU A 45 10.15 6.50 0.57
C LEU A 45 10.53 7.51 1.69
N HIS A 46 11.35 7.11 2.66
CA HIS A 46 11.76 7.94 3.80
C HIS A 46 12.42 9.27 3.39
N VAL A 47 13.01 9.38 2.20
CA VAL A 47 13.63 10.62 1.69
C VAL A 47 12.60 11.75 1.57
N PHE A 48 11.34 11.41 1.33
CA PHE A 48 10.24 12.36 1.20
C PHE A 48 9.56 12.74 2.53
N SER A 49 10.14 12.34 3.67
CA SER A 49 9.74 12.82 5.00
C SER A 49 10.01 14.33 5.18
N SER A 50 10.91 14.89 4.37
CA SER A 50 11.14 16.33 4.23
C SER A 50 10.22 16.93 3.17
N THR A 51 9.40 17.91 3.55
CA THR A 51 8.51 18.62 2.61
C THR A 51 9.29 19.40 1.55
N ALA A 52 10.47 19.93 1.89
CA ALA A 52 11.33 20.64 0.95
C ALA A 52 11.85 19.72 -0.16
N THR A 53 12.36 18.55 0.21
CA THR A 53 12.83 17.53 -0.75
C THR A 53 11.67 17.09 -1.64
N LEU A 54 10.54 16.76 -1.04
CA LEU A 54 9.34 16.34 -1.74
C LEU A 54 8.85 17.38 -2.76
N SER A 55 8.79 18.67 -2.40
CA SER A 55 8.33 19.72 -3.33
C SER A 55 9.29 19.98 -4.50
N ASN A 56 10.57 19.68 -4.32
CA ASN A 56 11.59 19.88 -5.35
C ASN A 56 11.68 18.70 -6.32
N GLU A 57 11.34 17.50 -5.87
CA GLU A 57 11.58 16.26 -6.61
C GLU A 57 10.29 15.65 -7.15
N LEU A 58 9.14 15.87 -6.49
CA LEU A 58 7.87 15.26 -6.87
C LEU A 58 6.87 16.29 -7.40
N GLU A 59 5.95 15.83 -8.23
CA GLU A 59 4.78 16.57 -8.68
C GLU A 59 3.65 15.65 -9.13
N TRP A 60 2.40 16.11 -8.99
CA TRP A 60 1.22 15.43 -9.50
C TRP A 60 0.91 15.91 -10.92
N VAL A 61 1.15 15.06 -11.91
CA VAL A 61 0.92 15.37 -13.32
C VAL A 61 -0.46 14.88 -13.75
N LYS A 62 -1.26 15.76 -14.35
CA LYS A 62 -2.54 15.36 -14.97
C LYS A 62 -2.27 14.51 -16.21
N THR A 63 -2.44 13.20 -16.09
CA THR A 63 -2.10 12.24 -17.16
C THR A 63 -3.19 12.10 -18.21
N HIS A 64 -4.40 12.62 -17.96
CA HIS A 64 -5.48 12.57 -18.95
C HIS A 64 -6.25 13.90 -19.03
N PRO A 65 -6.31 14.58 -20.21
CA PRO A 65 -6.94 15.91 -20.31
C PRO A 65 -8.43 15.94 -19.94
N LYS A 66 -9.15 14.85 -20.22
CA LYS A 66 -10.62 14.75 -20.04
C LYS A 66 -11.04 13.97 -18.78
N LYS A 67 -10.09 13.42 -18.03
CA LYS A 67 -10.38 12.70 -16.78
C LYS A 67 -9.62 13.43 -15.67
N GLU A 68 -10.18 13.48 -14.48
CA GLU A 68 -9.51 14.05 -13.33
C GLU A 68 -8.57 12.99 -12.73
N GLU A 69 -7.53 12.69 -13.50
CA GLU A 69 -6.58 11.63 -13.23
C GLU A 69 -5.17 12.23 -13.16
N TYR A 70 -4.54 12.01 -12.01
CA TYR A 70 -3.25 12.57 -11.65
C TYR A 70 -2.34 11.43 -11.24
N THR A 71 -1.10 11.45 -11.73
CA THR A 71 -0.06 10.49 -11.40
C THR A 71 1.07 11.21 -10.70
N LEU A 72 1.57 10.63 -9.61
CA LEU A 72 2.74 11.14 -8.93
C LEU A 72 3.98 10.85 -9.79
N CYS A 73 4.71 11.90 -10.16
CA CYS A 73 5.89 11.81 -10.99
C CYS A 73 7.11 12.43 -10.30
N GLU A 74 8.28 11.87 -10.57
CA GLU A 74 9.56 12.45 -10.24
C GLU A 74 10.00 13.41 -11.35
N ARG A 75 10.47 14.59 -10.97
CA ARG A 75 11.04 15.60 -11.86
C ARG A 75 12.45 15.19 -12.26
N ALA A 76 12.65 14.75 -13.49
CA ALA A 76 14.00 14.43 -13.97
C ALA A 76 14.78 15.71 -14.33
N ARG A 77 16.10 15.67 -14.12
CA ARG A 77 17.04 16.71 -14.58
C ARG A 77 17.03 16.74 -16.11
N GLY A 78 16.24 17.64 -16.69
CA GLY A 78 16.02 17.73 -18.14
C GLY A 78 14.56 18.00 -18.55
N GLY A 79 13.63 18.06 -17.59
CA GLY A 79 12.23 18.42 -17.84
C GLY A 79 11.34 17.25 -18.27
N SER A 80 11.84 16.02 -18.28
CA SER A 80 11.00 14.82 -18.36
C SER A 80 10.50 14.43 -16.97
N CYS A 81 9.32 13.84 -16.89
CA CYS A 81 8.75 13.33 -15.64
C CYS A 81 8.59 11.81 -15.76
N GLN A 82 8.95 11.07 -14.72
CA GLN A 82 8.77 9.62 -14.66
C GLN A 82 7.81 9.26 -13.52
N GLU A 83 6.94 8.27 -13.73
CA GLU A 83 6.05 7.79 -12.66
C GLU A 83 6.88 7.28 -11.48
N VAL A 84 6.51 7.72 -10.27
CA VAL A 84 7.22 7.31 -9.06
C VAL A 84 6.75 5.94 -8.63
N HIS A 85 7.71 5.04 -8.42
CA HIS A 85 7.48 3.78 -7.74
C HIS A 85 8.08 3.86 -6.33
N LEU A 86 7.23 3.79 -5.31
CA LEU A 86 7.63 3.89 -3.91
C LEU A 86 7.64 2.52 -3.26
N LEU A 87 8.72 2.18 -2.57
CA LEU A 87 8.86 0.91 -1.85
C LEU A 87 8.79 1.11 -0.33
N VAL A 88 8.06 0.23 0.34
CA VAL A 88 7.96 0.14 1.80
C VAL A 88 8.13 -1.31 2.24
N SER A 89 9.01 -1.53 3.21
CA SER A 89 9.19 -2.82 3.88
C SER A 89 8.57 -2.78 5.27
N GLY A 90 7.98 -3.90 5.69
CA GLY A 90 7.40 -4.03 7.03
C GLY A 90 6.83 -5.43 7.28
N VAL A 91 6.28 -5.64 8.47
CA VAL A 91 5.58 -6.88 8.85
C VAL A 91 4.15 -6.79 8.36
N VAL A 92 3.69 -7.81 7.66
CA VAL A 92 2.28 -7.91 7.27
C VAL A 92 1.44 -8.18 8.54
N ALA A 93 0.66 -7.19 8.94
CA ALA A 93 -0.16 -7.22 10.15
C ALA A 93 -1.53 -7.86 9.88
N GLU A 94 -2.17 -7.48 8.78
CA GLU A 94 -3.44 -8.03 8.33
C GLU A 94 -3.54 -8.03 6.81
N VAL A 95 -4.33 -8.96 6.28
CA VAL A 95 -4.54 -9.13 4.85
C VAL A 95 -6.00 -9.43 4.53
N ASN A 96 -6.50 -8.78 3.48
CA ASN A 96 -7.77 -9.13 2.84
C ASN A 96 -7.50 -9.32 1.35
N LEU A 97 -7.22 -10.55 0.93
CA LEU A 97 -6.75 -10.89 -0.42
C LEU A 97 -7.49 -12.13 -0.91
N LEU A 98 -7.32 -12.42 -2.20
CA LEU A 98 -7.77 -13.66 -2.81
C LEU A 98 -6.90 -14.85 -2.39
N PRO A 99 -7.44 -16.09 -2.42
CA PRO A 99 -8.82 -16.45 -2.79
C PRO A 99 -9.80 -16.32 -1.61
N PHE A 100 -10.97 -15.73 -1.87
CA PHE A 100 -12.07 -15.76 -0.90
C PHE A 100 -12.73 -17.13 -0.89
N THR A 101 -13.07 -17.65 0.28
CA THR A 101 -13.83 -18.88 0.50
C THR A 101 -15.31 -18.62 0.72
N HIS A 102 -15.68 -17.42 1.19
CA HIS A 102 -17.05 -17.03 1.51
C HIS A 102 -17.44 -15.67 0.92
N ARG A 103 -18.73 -15.50 0.57
CA ARG A 103 -19.20 -14.30 -0.15
C ARG A 103 -19.10 -13.03 0.68
N ASP A 104 -19.31 -13.13 1.98
CA ASP A 104 -19.20 -12.05 2.95
C ASP A 104 -17.80 -11.44 3.00
N GLN A 105 -16.76 -12.17 2.60
CA GLN A 105 -15.38 -11.64 2.55
C GLN A 105 -15.23 -10.46 1.59
N ALA A 106 -15.93 -10.48 0.44
CA ALA A 106 -15.96 -9.35 -0.49
C ALA A 106 -16.77 -8.13 0.04
N HIS A 107 -17.41 -8.29 1.21
CA HIS A 107 -18.16 -7.26 1.92
C HIS A 107 -17.53 -6.86 3.25
N LEU A 108 -16.38 -7.45 3.63
CA LEU A 108 -15.68 -7.08 4.85
C LEU A 108 -15.32 -5.60 4.82
N GLN A 109 -15.71 -4.92 5.88
CA GLN A 109 -15.33 -3.55 6.18
C GLN A 109 -14.49 -3.59 7.45
N THR A 110 -13.30 -3.02 7.40
CA THR A 110 -12.46 -2.81 8.58
C THR A 110 -12.35 -1.31 8.85
N ASN A 111 -11.69 -0.93 9.94
CA ASN A 111 -11.39 0.48 10.23
C ASN A 111 -10.52 1.12 9.12
N TRP A 112 -9.85 0.31 8.31
CA TRP A 112 -8.88 0.71 7.31
C TRP A 112 -9.18 0.19 5.90
N SER A 113 -10.23 -0.59 5.71
CA SER A 113 -10.60 -1.19 4.42
C SER A 113 -12.09 -1.11 4.14
N GLN A 114 -12.42 -0.80 2.88
CA GLN A 114 -13.80 -0.68 2.42
C GLN A 114 -14.25 -1.99 1.77
N PRO A 115 -15.56 -2.30 1.81
CA PRO A 115 -16.13 -3.40 1.05
C PRO A 115 -15.73 -3.34 -0.43
N GLY A 116 -15.39 -4.49 -1.01
CA GLY A 116 -14.99 -4.56 -2.41
C GLY A 116 -13.56 -4.14 -2.69
N THR A 117 -12.66 -4.21 -1.70
CA THR A 117 -11.23 -3.96 -1.87
C THR A 117 -10.42 -5.18 -1.46
N GLN A 118 -9.28 -5.36 -2.13
CA GLN A 118 -8.17 -6.14 -1.59
C GLN A 118 -7.24 -5.18 -0.85
N SER A 119 -6.68 -5.61 0.28
CA SER A 119 -5.86 -4.73 1.09
C SER A 119 -4.80 -5.48 1.89
N ILE A 120 -3.60 -4.89 1.99
CA ILE A 120 -2.50 -5.33 2.83
C ILE A 120 -2.22 -4.23 3.86
N ALA A 121 -2.24 -4.59 5.13
CA ALA A 121 -1.80 -3.72 6.22
C ALA A 121 -0.38 -4.11 6.64
N ILE A 122 0.53 -3.13 6.62
CA ILE A 122 1.94 -3.29 6.94
C ILE A 122 2.24 -2.51 8.22
N MET A 123 3.02 -3.10 9.12
CA MET A 123 3.45 -2.51 10.39
C MET A 123 4.98 -2.53 10.48
N GLY A 124 5.58 -1.42 10.88
CA GLY A 124 7.01 -1.31 11.09
C GLY A 124 7.40 -1.37 12.57
N LEU A 125 7.30 -2.55 13.16
CA LEU A 125 7.55 -2.80 14.59
C LEU A 125 8.88 -2.17 15.07
N GLY A 126 8.80 -1.00 15.71
CA GLY A 126 9.95 -0.28 16.24
C GLY A 126 10.98 0.16 15.20
N ASN A 127 10.62 0.22 13.91
CA ASN A 127 11.53 0.59 12.82
C ASN A 127 11.43 2.10 12.51
N PRO A 128 12.47 2.91 12.78
CA PRO A 128 12.45 4.35 12.50
C PRO A 128 12.21 4.68 11.03
N ALA A 129 12.73 3.88 10.09
CA ALA A 129 12.54 4.11 8.66
C ALA A 129 11.07 3.93 8.24
N PHE A 130 10.34 3.04 8.92
CA PHE A 130 8.90 2.90 8.70
C PHE A 130 8.13 4.13 9.18
N LEU A 131 8.51 4.71 10.32
CA LEU A 131 7.93 5.96 10.79
C LEU A 131 8.20 7.10 9.80
N GLU A 132 9.43 7.22 9.28
CA GLU A 132 9.72 8.20 8.23
C GLU A 132 8.92 7.96 6.95
N ALA A 133 8.69 6.69 6.58
CA ALA A 133 7.81 6.34 5.47
C ALA A 133 6.36 6.78 5.71
N THR A 134 5.81 6.60 6.91
CA THR A 134 4.44 7.10 7.23
C THR A 134 4.36 8.63 7.13
N ARG A 135 5.40 9.34 7.58
CA ARG A 135 5.47 10.81 7.43
C ARG A 135 5.60 11.23 5.98
N ALA A 136 6.40 10.53 5.20
CA ALA A 136 6.53 10.77 3.77
C ALA A 136 5.19 10.62 3.04
N LEU A 137 4.39 9.58 3.32
CA LEU A 137 3.05 9.42 2.75
C LEU A 137 2.11 10.57 3.13
N LYS A 138 2.18 11.02 4.39
CA LYS A 138 1.42 12.19 4.85
C LYS A 138 1.81 13.45 4.08
N ASN A 139 3.10 13.67 3.84
CA ASN A 139 3.57 14.80 3.04
C ASN A 139 3.17 14.67 1.57
N ILE A 140 3.23 13.49 0.97
CA ILE A 140 2.79 13.23 -0.40
C ILE A 140 1.30 13.53 -0.55
N TYR A 141 0.49 13.11 0.43
CA TYR A 141 -0.92 13.45 0.49
C TYR A 141 -1.14 14.96 0.60
N ALA A 142 -0.36 15.65 1.45
CA ALA A 142 -0.43 17.09 1.59
C ALA A 142 -0.02 17.84 0.31
N LEU A 143 0.96 17.34 -0.45
CA LEU A 143 1.29 17.88 -1.76
C LEU A 143 0.14 17.66 -2.75
N ALA A 144 -0.45 16.45 -2.74
CA ALA A 144 -1.60 16.15 -3.59
C ALA A 144 -2.74 17.15 -3.34
N SER A 145 -3.02 17.49 -2.08
CA SER A 145 -4.11 18.41 -1.73
C SER A 145 -3.87 19.86 -2.17
N LEU A 146 -2.62 20.23 -2.46
CA LEU A 146 -2.25 21.52 -3.03
C LEU A 146 -2.31 21.53 -4.56
N GLU A 147 -1.95 20.42 -5.20
CA GLU A 147 -1.78 20.34 -6.66
C GLU A 147 -3.01 19.79 -7.40
N CYS A 148 -3.82 18.96 -6.74
CA CYS A 148 -5.01 18.36 -7.32
C CYS A 148 -6.28 19.20 -7.07
N PRO A 149 -7.26 19.21 -8.00
CA PRO A 149 -8.55 19.84 -7.79
C PRO A 149 -9.28 19.37 -6.51
N SER A 150 -10.05 20.27 -5.90
CA SER A 150 -10.82 19.95 -4.70
C SER A 150 -11.87 18.87 -4.98
N GLY A 151 -12.07 17.96 -4.02
CA GLY A 151 -13.04 16.86 -4.12
C GLY A 151 -12.52 15.58 -4.79
N LEU A 152 -11.30 15.59 -5.35
CA LEU A 152 -10.67 14.38 -5.89
C LEU A 152 -9.97 13.52 -4.85
N LEU A 153 -9.42 14.16 -3.82
CA LEU A 153 -8.74 13.48 -2.73
C LEU A 153 -9.75 13.13 -1.64
N LYS A 154 -9.77 11.84 -1.28
CA LYS A 154 -10.45 11.37 -0.08
C LYS A 154 -9.63 11.76 1.14
N ASP A 155 -10.29 12.10 2.24
CA ASP A 155 -9.63 12.44 3.50
C ASP A 155 -8.51 11.46 3.88
N TYR A 156 -7.36 12.01 4.23
CA TYR A 156 -6.26 11.23 4.79
C TYR A 156 -6.70 10.63 6.12
N ARG A 157 -6.51 9.32 6.26
CA ARG A 157 -6.81 8.59 7.49
C ARG A 157 -5.54 7.95 8.00
N GLU A 158 -5.13 8.37 9.19
CA GLU A 158 -4.12 7.64 9.94
C GLU A 158 -4.75 6.35 10.44
N VAL A 159 -4.09 5.24 10.14
CA VAL A 159 -4.52 3.91 10.56
C VAL A 159 -3.51 3.41 11.57
N SER A 160 -4.01 2.89 12.68
CA SER A 160 -3.19 2.19 13.66
C SER A 160 -3.82 0.86 14.06
N LEU A 161 -2.98 -0.05 14.50
CA LEU A 161 -3.37 -1.32 15.11
C LEU A 161 -2.47 -1.53 16.32
N TYR A 162 -3.07 -1.78 17.49
CA TYR A 162 -2.34 -1.86 18.76
C TYR A 162 -1.46 -0.62 19.03
N ASN A 163 -1.96 0.59 18.73
CA ASN A 163 -1.22 1.85 18.86
C ASN A 163 0.04 1.98 17.96
N GLU A 164 0.29 1.03 17.07
CA GLU A 164 1.34 1.11 16.05
C GLU A 164 0.76 1.65 14.74
N PRO A 165 1.45 2.58 14.04
CA PRO A 165 0.98 3.08 12.76
C PRO A 165 1.06 1.99 11.69
N LEU A 166 0.06 1.98 10.80
CA LEU A 166 -0.01 1.09 9.67
C LEU A 166 0.14 1.84 8.35
N ILE A 167 0.81 1.21 7.39
CA ILE A 167 0.74 1.57 5.98
C ILE A 167 -0.19 0.57 5.31
N VAL A 168 -1.24 1.08 4.68
CA VAL A 168 -2.28 0.24 4.06
C VAL A 168 -2.25 0.42 2.56
N ALA A 169 -1.96 -0.66 1.83
CA ALA A 169 -2.06 -0.70 0.37
C ALA A 169 -3.39 -1.35 -0.04
N GLN A 170 -4.14 -0.72 -0.94
CA GLN A 170 -5.46 -1.20 -1.35
C GLN A 170 -5.67 -1.08 -2.85
N THR A 171 -6.38 -2.05 -3.42
CA THR A 171 -6.93 -1.98 -4.78
C THR A 171 -8.39 -2.44 -4.75
N PRO A 172 -9.30 -1.82 -5.51
CA PRO A 172 -10.67 -2.31 -5.63
C PRO A 172 -10.69 -3.67 -6.35
N LEU A 173 -11.62 -4.55 -5.97
CA LEU A 173 -11.84 -5.87 -6.60
C LEU A 173 -12.28 -5.77 -8.07
N ALA A 174 -12.87 -4.65 -8.45
CA ALA A 174 -13.27 -4.35 -9.82
C ALA A 174 -13.32 -2.84 -10.05
N THR A 175 -13.24 -2.45 -11.31
CA THR A 175 -13.23 -1.06 -11.76
C THR A 175 -14.65 -0.61 -12.10
N HIS A 176 -15.07 0.54 -11.54
CA HIS A 176 -16.38 1.14 -11.83
C HIS A 176 -16.42 1.64 -13.30
N PRO A 177 -17.54 1.48 -14.04
CA PRO A 177 -17.63 1.85 -15.46
C PRO A 177 -17.27 3.32 -15.76
N LYS A 178 -17.60 4.23 -14.85
CA LYS A 178 -17.27 5.67 -14.98
C LYS A 178 -15.76 5.96 -14.99
N VAL A 179 -14.93 5.11 -14.37
CA VAL A 179 -13.48 5.32 -14.29
C VAL A 179 -12.70 4.42 -15.26
N LEU A 180 -13.31 3.33 -15.74
CA LEU A 180 -12.73 2.42 -16.73
C LEU A 180 -12.16 3.18 -17.95
N ARG A 181 -10.89 2.95 -18.27
CA ARG A 181 -10.21 3.54 -19.43
C ARG A 181 -10.53 2.69 -20.67
N LYS A 182 -10.62 3.33 -21.84
CA LYS A 182 -10.91 2.62 -23.11
C LYS A 182 -9.83 1.59 -23.49
N THR A 183 -8.61 1.80 -23.03
CA THR A 183 -7.46 0.92 -23.25
C THR A 183 -7.39 -0.23 -22.25
N GLN A 184 -8.16 -0.18 -21.16
CA GLN A 184 -8.19 -1.27 -20.19
C GLN A 184 -9.04 -2.40 -20.75
N THR A 185 -8.43 -3.56 -20.89
CA THR A 185 -9.11 -4.77 -21.32
C THR A 185 -9.80 -5.41 -20.13
N PRO A 186 -11.11 -5.70 -20.22
CA PRO A 186 -11.79 -6.54 -19.24
C PRO A 186 -11.05 -7.88 -19.11
N THR A 187 -10.77 -8.28 -17.88
CA THR A 187 -10.17 -9.56 -17.56
C THR A 187 -11.09 -10.36 -16.66
N VAL A 188 -10.81 -11.65 -16.52
CA VAL A 188 -11.51 -12.53 -15.59
C VAL A 188 -10.46 -13.16 -14.71
N TYR A 189 -10.67 -13.16 -13.40
CA TYR A 189 -9.83 -13.92 -12.49
C TYR A 189 -9.84 -15.39 -12.90
N SER A 190 -8.66 -15.99 -12.94
CA SER A 190 -8.53 -17.43 -13.17
C SER A 190 -9.22 -18.23 -12.07
N ARG A 191 -9.45 -19.53 -12.31
CA ARG A 191 -9.95 -20.44 -11.26
C ARG A 191 -9.00 -20.57 -10.06
N LEU A 192 -7.73 -20.20 -10.21
CA LEU A 192 -6.78 -20.18 -9.10
C LEU A 192 -6.94 -18.90 -8.26
N GLU A 193 -7.23 -17.77 -8.89
CA GLU A 193 -7.40 -16.48 -8.22
C GLU A 193 -8.80 -16.35 -7.59
N ASP A 194 -9.86 -16.80 -8.26
CA ASP A 194 -11.24 -16.77 -7.75
C ASP A 194 -11.91 -18.16 -7.87
N PRO A 195 -11.46 -19.16 -7.10
CA PRO A 195 -11.92 -20.55 -7.22
C PRO A 195 -13.44 -20.73 -7.01
N TYR A 196 -14.06 -19.86 -6.22
CA TYR A 196 -15.49 -19.91 -5.90
C TYR A 196 -16.33 -18.92 -6.71
N GLY A 197 -15.69 -18.15 -7.61
CA GLY A 197 -16.32 -17.12 -8.43
C GLY A 197 -16.95 -16.01 -7.58
N ILE A 198 -16.42 -15.73 -6.38
CA ILE A 198 -16.97 -14.75 -5.45
C ILE A 198 -16.76 -13.34 -6.00
N VAL A 199 -15.56 -13.03 -6.48
CA VAL A 199 -15.25 -11.70 -7.02
C VAL A 199 -15.96 -11.49 -8.35
N GLY A 200 -15.94 -12.49 -9.23
CA GLY A 200 -16.65 -12.43 -10.52
C GLY A 200 -18.14 -12.13 -10.33
N LYS A 201 -18.81 -12.84 -9.40
CA LYS A 201 -20.23 -12.59 -9.07
C LYS A 201 -20.44 -11.23 -8.41
N TRP A 202 -19.53 -10.79 -7.55
CA TRP A 202 -19.60 -9.49 -6.89
C TRP A 202 -19.52 -8.34 -7.90
N ALA A 203 -18.59 -8.42 -8.86
CA ALA A 203 -18.39 -7.44 -9.92
C ALA A 203 -19.60 -7.40 -10.87
N GLN A 204 -20.08 -8.58 -11.30
CA GLN A 204 -21.25 -8.70 -12.17
C GLN A 204 -22.50 -8.04 -11.57
N ARG A 205 -22.80 -8.29 -10.29
CA ARG A 205 -23.97 -7.69 -9.60
C ARG A 205 -23.92 -6.18 -9.52
N ARG A 206 -22.72 -5.59 -9.52
CA ARG A 206 -22.51 -4.14 -9.46
C ARG A 206 -22.36 -3.50 -10.83
N ASN A 207 -22.38 -4.29 -11.91
CA ASN A 207 -22.04 -3.84 -13.26
C ASN A 207 -20.63 -3.23 -13.32
N TRP A 208 -19.67 -3.82 -12.61
CA TRP A 208 -18.27 -3.39 -12.59
C TRP A 208 -17.40 -4.35 -13.39
N THR A 209 -16.25 -3.86 -13.86
CA THR A 209 -15.35 -4.58 -14.76
C THR A 209 -14.06 -4.93 -14.03
N ILE A 210 -13.70 -6.20 -13.99
CA ILE A 210 -12.39 -6.63 -13.47
C ILE A 210 -11.34 -6.31 -14.54
N THR A 211 -10.24 -5.68 -14.13
CA THR A 211 -9.07 -5.37 -14.96
C THR A 211 -7.80 -5.86 -14.27
N ASP A 212 -6.66 -5.88 -14.97
CA ASP A 212 -5.40 -6.32 -14.38
C ASP A 212 -4.89 -5.37 -13.26
N GLU A 213 -5.34 -4.11 -13.24
CA GLU A 213 -5.06 -3.15 -12.17
C GLU A 213 -5.79 -3.49 -10.85
N ASN A 214 -6.82 -4.33 -10.90
CA ASN A 214 -7.54 -4.79 -9.71
C ASN A 214 -6.81 -5.90 -8.94
N ARG A 215 -5.63 -6.35 -9.39
CA ARG A 215 -4.92 -7.50 -8.79
C ARG A 215 -3.88 -7.04 -7.77
N ILE A 216 -3.93 -7.62 -6.56
CA ILE A 216 -2.79 -7.62 -5.64
C ILE A 216 -1.99 -8.90 -5.84
N SER A 217 -0.76 -8.77 -6.32
CA SER A 217 0.20 -9.87 -6.40
C SER A 217 1.02 -9.92 -5.11
N VAL A 218 1.00 -11.06 -4.42
CA VAL A 218 1.85 -11.31 -3.25
C VAL A 218 2.84 -12.41 -3.60
N SER A 219 4.13 -12.07 -3.49
CA SER A 219 5.21 -13.04 -3.64
C SER A 219 5.77 -13.37 -2.27
N ARG A 220 5.88 -14.67 -1.95
CA ARG A 220 6.59 -15.11 -0.75
C ARG A 220 8.08 -15.08 -1.06
N ALA A 221 8.86 -14.38 -0.24
CA ALA A 221 10.31 -14.55 -0.24
C ALA A 221 10.63 -15.99 0.19
N ILE A 222 11.30 -16.75 -0.68
CA ILE A 222 11.83 -18.07 -0.34
C ILE A 222 13.29 -17.84 0.01
N ARG A 223 13.72 -18.34 1.16
CA ARG A 223 15.13 -18.35 1.53
C ARG A 223 15.89 -19.16 0.48
N THR A 224 16.82 -18.52 -0.21
CA THR A 224 17.82 -19.21 -1.02
C THR A 224 18.93 -19.67 -0.08
N ASP A 225 19.21 -20.97 -0.09
CA ASP A 225 20.35 -21.54 0.63
C ASP A 225 21.63 -21.22 -0.15
N GLU A 226 22.11 -19.98 -0.04
CA GLU A 226 23.47 -19.57 -0.47
C GLU A 226 24.20 -18.87 0.68
#